data_AF-A0AA88YP21-F1
#
_entry.id   AF-A0AA88YP21-F1
#
_cell.length_a   1.000
_cell.length_b   1.000
_cell.length_c   1.000
_cell.angle_alpha   90.00
_cell.angle_beta   90.00
_cell.angle_gamma   90.00
#
_symmetry.space_group_name_H-M   'P 1'
#
loop_
_entity.id
_entity.type
_entity.pdbx_description
1 polymer ?
#
loop_
_entity_poly.entity_id
_entity_poly.type
_entity_poly.pdbx_seq_one_letter_code
_entity_poly.pdbx_strand_id
1 'polypeptide(L)'
;MSVRACMGIRSGEDDKGTISVGGVTVHGSPDVRFNSFTDFESDICGILKLIVVTEVKQFEALRGDYNEGTFIASNISSRVLGQHGIELLMERSDSFFLPGIAGMICMGTKIVFTYLFIKESHYVKILEKGPDIDDTLKSTILYTRPYDYMDMRDRNEILESFFWFGFVQSSAYKAYMFEV
;
A
#
# COMPACT_ATOMS: atom_id res chain seq x y z
N MET A 1 17.14 27.47 -6.29
CA MET A 1 17.73 26.13 -6.14
C MET A 1 16.65 25.14 -6.55
N SER A 2 16.79 24.50 -7.71
CA SER A 2 15.75 23.65 -8.30
C SER A 2 15.92 22.23 -7.78
N VAL A 3 14.99 21.76 -6.96
CA VAL A 3 14.92 20.36 -6.55
C VAL A 3 14.17 19.62 -7.68
N ARG A 4 14.93 18.95 -8.55
CA ARG A 4 14.35 17.93 -9.44
C ARG A 4 14.02 16.71 -8.60
N ALA A 5 12.76 16.58 -8.19
CA ALA A 5 12.21 15.29 -7.87
C ALA A 5 12.09 14.50 -9.18
N CYS A 6 12.97 13.51 -9.40
CA CYS A 6 12.76 12.54 -10.46
C CYS A 6 11.58 11.66 -10.08
N MET A 7 10.37 12.13 -10.42
CA MET A 7 9.16 11.32 -10.47
C MET A 7 9.35 10.37 -11.65
N GLY A 8 9.84 9.16 -11.37
CA GLY A 8 10.02 8.12 -12.39
C GLY A 8 8.66 7.65 -12.89
N ILE A 9 8.15 8.31 -13.94
CA ILE A 9 7.01 7.79 -14.71
C ILE A 9 7.57 6.73 -15.67
N ARG A 10 7.14 5.48 -15.42
CA ARG A 10 7.22 4.24 -16.22
C ARG A 10 8.36 4.08 -17.24
N SER A 11 9.17 3.05 -17.04
CA SER A 11 9.77 2.26 -18.12
C SER A 11 10.10 0.86 -17.59
N GLY A 12 9.38 -0.15 -18.06
CA GLY A 12 9.61 -1.56 -17.74
C GLY A 12 8.35 -2.37 -18.00
N GLU A 13 8.29 -3.01 -19.17
CA GLU A 13 7.48 -4.21 -19.38
C GLU A 13 7.89 -5.22 -18.31
N ASP A 14 7.07 -5.35 -17.29
CA ASP A 14 7.16 -6.45 -16.36
C ASP A 14 5.71 -6.80 -16.02
N ASP A 15 5.37 -8.07 -16.11
CA ASP A 15 4.02 -8.66 -16.01
C ASP A 15 3.38 -8.49 -14.60
N LYS A 16 3.84 -7.49 -13.84
CA LYS A 16 3.51 -7.13 -12.44
C LYS A 16 2.15 -6.43 -12.32
N GLY A 17 1.25 -6.64 -13.28
CA GLY A 17 -0.12 -6.13 -13.27
C GLY A 17 -1.15 -7.19 -12.93
N THR A 18 -0.71 -8.42 -12.62
CA THR A 18 -1.60 -9.56 -12.39
C THR A 18 -1.20 -10.40 -11.19
N ILE A 19 -2.19 -10.99 -10.54
CA ILE A 19 -2.03 -12.00 -9.48
C ILE A 19 -3.04 -13.12 -9.72
N SER A 20 -2.63 -14.37 -9.52
CA SER A 20 -3.53 -15.53 -9.61
C SER A 20 -4.11 -15.81 -8.24
N VAL A 21 -5.44 -15.70 -8.12
CA VAL A 21 -6.19 -15.92 -6.89
C VAL A 21 -7.19 -17.04 -7.16
N GLY A 22 -6.95 -18.24 -6.61
CA GLY A 22 -7.79 -19.41 -6.87
C GLY A 22 -7.84 -19.81 -8.33
N GLY A 23 -6.73 -19.67 -9.06
CA GLY A 23 -6.66 -19.94 -10.50
C GLY A 23 -7.30 -18.86 -11.38
N VAL A 24 -7.87 -17.80 -10.80
CA VAL A 24 -8.40 -16.64 -11.53
C VAL A 24 -7.33 -15.55 -11.57
N THR A 25 -6.98 -15.09 -12.77
CA THR A 25 -6.11 -13.94 -12.95
C THR A 25 -6.87 -12.67 -12.59
N VAL A 26 -6.43 -12.00 -11.52
CA VAL A 26 -6.91 -10.68 -11.12
C VAL A 26 -5.91 -9.63 -11.59
N HIS A 27 -6.42 -8.55 -12.17
CA HIS A 27 -5.60 -7.44 -12.63
C HIS A 27 -5.62 -6.30 -11.62
N GLY A 28 -4.46 -5.70 -11.38
CA GLY A 28 -4.29 -4.52 -10.55
C GLY A 28 -3.06 -3.73 -10.99
N SER A 29 -3.08 -2.43 -10.82
CA SER A 29 -1.93 -1.58 -11.10
C SER A 29 -1.94 -0.46 -10.08
N PRO A 30 -1.11 -0.53 -9.03
CA PRO A 30 -0.97 0.57 -8.09
C PRO A 30 -0.69 1.88 -8.83
N ASP A 31 -1.33 2.96 -8.39
CA ASP A 31 -1.21 4.27 -9.02
C ASP A 31 0.21 4.83 -8.85
N VAL A 32 0.76 4.64 -7.65
CA VAL A 32 2.16 4.99 -7.33
C VAL A 32 2.81 3.85 -6.55
N ARG A 33 4.03 3.49 -6.96
CA ARG A 33 4.88 2.53 -6.27
C ARG A 33 6.12 3.24 -5.75
N PHE A 34 6.35 3.17 -4.44
CA PHE A 34 7.61 3.62 -3.85
C PHE A 34 8.53 2.43 -3.65
N ASN A 35 9.69 2.52 -4.29
CA ASN A 35 10.73 1.51 -4.24
C ASN A 35 11.83 1.98 -3.29
N SER A 36 12.40 1.09 -2.47
CA SER A 36 13.65 1.38 -1.76
C SER A 36 14.84 1.18 -2.71
N PHE A 37 15.75 2.16 -2.82
CA PHE A 37 16.98 1.98 -3.59
C PHE A 37 17.95 1.07 -2.83
N THR A 38 18.36 -0.03 -3.47
CA THR A 38 19.47 -0.88 -3.00
C THR A 38 20.68 -0.63 -3.89
N ASP A 39 21.34 0.50 -3.72
CA ASP A 39 22.62 0.77 -4.39
C ASP A 39 23.74 -0.04 -3.72
N PHE A 40 23.79 -1.35 -3.96
CA PHE A 40 24.99 -2.15 -3.77
C PHE A 40 25.05 -3.30 -4.79
N GLU A 41 26.22 -3.45 -5.43
CA GLU A 41 26.63 -4.47 -6.40
C GLU A 41 26.54 -5.91 -5.86
N SER A 42 25.36 -6.36 -5.46
CA SER A 42 25.08 -7.78 -5.29
C SER A 42 23.83 -8.12 -6.06
N ASP A 43 24.00 -8.89 -7.13
CA ASP A 43 23.00 -9.44 -8.08
C ASP A 43 21.88 -10.29 -7.44
N ILE A 44 21.55 -10.12 -6.15
CA ILE A 44 20.70 -11.06 -5.40
C ILE A 44 19.61 -10.36 -4.57
N CYS A 45 19.64 -9.03 -4.34
CA CYS A 45 18.59 -8.35 -3.56
C CYS A 45 17.70 -7.49 -4.47
N GLY A 46 16.48 -7.96 -4.73
CA GLY A 46 15.49 -7.24 -5.53
C GLY A 46 15.05 -5.91 -4.88
N ILE A 47 14.55 -5.00 -5.72
CA ILE A 47 14.00 -3.71 -5.29
C ILE A 47 12.72 -3.96 -4.45
N LEU A 48 12.77 -3.68 -3.14
CA LEU A 48 11.64 -3.81 -2.24
C LEU A 48 10.64 -2.64 -2.37
N LYS A 49 9.38 -2.92 -2.05
CA LYS A 49 8.23 -2.02 -2.05
C LYS A 49 8.00 -1.45 -0.67
N LEU A 50 8.03 -0.12 -0.57
CA LEU A 50 7.87 0.58 0.69
C LEU A 50 6.40 0.86 1.00
N ILE A 51 5.66 1.38 0.02
CA ILE A 51 4.24 1.70 0.16
C ILE A 51 3.50 1.56 -1.17
N VAL A 52 2.29 1.03 -1.10
CA VAL A 52 1.34 0.90 -2.22
C VAL A 52 0.34 2.05 -2.16
N VAL A 53 0.21 2.83 -3.24
CA VAL A 53 -0.75 3.93 -3.29
C VAL A 53 -1.90 3.61 -4.23
N THR A 54 -3.12 3.79 -3.73
CA THR A 54 -4.35 3.77 -4.52
C THR A 54 -4.95 5.18 -4.52
N GLU A 55 -4.99 5.81 -5.68
CA GLU A 55 -5.63 7.10 -5.90
C GLU A 55 -7.09 6.88 -6.31
N VAL A 56 -8.00 7.57 -5.65
CA VAL A 56 -9.42 7.46 -5.94
C VAL A 56 -10.08 8.82 -6.01
N LYS A 57 -11.03 8.96 -6.95
CA LYS A 57 -11.84 10.17 -7.03
C LYS A 57 -12.76 10.23 -5.82
N GLN A 58 -12.82 11.37 -5.14
CA GLN A 58 -13.55 11.52 -3.88
C GLN A 58 -15.02 11.04 -3.95
N PHE A 59 -15.69 11.26 -5.08
CA PHE A 59 -17.08 10.82 -5.30
C PHE A 59 -17.22 9.29 -5.46
N GLU A 60 -16.16 8.60 -5.91
CA GLU A 60 -16.12 7.12 -6.02
C GLU A 60 -15.66 6.49 -4.71
N ALA A 61 -14.96 7.28 -3.89
CA ALA A 61 -14.33 6.83 -2.68
C ALA A 61 -15.32 6.71 -1.53
N LEU A 62 -16.24 7.66 -1.35
CA LEU A 62 -17.10 7.74 -0.18
C LEU A 62 -18.54 7.26 -0.45
N ARG A 63 -19.14 6.58 0.53
CA ARG A 63 -20.56 6.19 0.55
C ARG A 63 -21.38 7.25 1.30
N GLY A 64 -22.38 7.83 0.64
CA GLY A 64 -23.38 8.73 1.26
C GLY A 64 -22.81 10.07 1.74
N ASP A 65 -23.55 10.76 2.62
CA ASP A 65 -23.16 12.04 3.22
C ASP A 65 -22.04 11.83 4.26
N TYR A 66 -20.80 12.06 3.83
CA TYR A 66 -19.61 11.99 4.68
C TYR A 66 -19.60 13.08 5.74
N ASN A 67 -19.28 12.70 6.98
CA ASN A 67 -19.02 13.63 8.08
C ASN A 67 -17.62 13.36 8.64
N GLU A 68 -16.75 14.38 8.66
CA GLU A 68 -15.33 14.27 9.00
C GLU A 68 -15.08 13.69 10.41
N GLY A 69 -16.02 13.89 11.34
CA GLY A 69 -15.91 13.42 12.72
C GLY A 69 -16.12 11.92 12.95
N THR A 70 -16.52 11.15 11.95
CA THR A 70 -16.92 9.74 12.10
C THR A 70 -16.43 8.84 10.96
N PHE A 71 -15.23 9.06 10.43
CA PHE A 71 -14.71 8.16 9.41
C PHE A 71 -14.54 6.74 9.96
N ILE A 72 -15.17 5.79 9.28
CA ILE A 72 -15.01 4.35 9.45
C ILE A 72 -14.67 3.80 8.07
N ALA A 73 -13.85 2.76 7.97
CA ALA A 73 -13.53 2.13 6.68
C ALA A 73 -14.78 1.75 5.87
N SER A 74 -15.93 1.51 6.52
CA SER A 74 -17.23 1.27 5.89
C SER A 74 -17.78 2.47 5.10
N ASN A 75 -17.26 3.68 5.33
CA ASN A 75 -17.54 4.87 4.52
C ASN A 75 -16.82 4.82 3.18
N ILE A 76 -15.77 4.02 3.03
CA ILE A 76 -15.13 3.81 1.72
C ILE A 76 -15.96 2.82 0.90
N SER A 77 -16.12 3.07 -0.40
CA SER A 77 -16.83 2.16 -1.28
C SER A 77 -16.14 0.78 -1.32
N SER A 78 -16.93 -0.30 -1.32
CA SER A 78 -16.40 -1.66 -1.36
C SER A 78 -15.56 -1.94 -2.60
N ARG A 79 -15.83 -1.22 -3.69
CA ARG A 79 -15.02 -1.26 -4.91
C ARG A 79 -13.61 -0.75 -4.63
N VAL A 80 -13.48 0.42 -4.00
CA VAL A 80 -12.16 0.99 -3.64
C VAL A 80 -11.43 0.10 -2.64
N LEU A 81 -12.12 -0.40 -1.61
CA LEU A 81 -11.52 -1.32 -0.64
C LEU A 81 -11.03 -2.62 -1.29
N GLY A 82 -11.83 -3.18 -2.21
CA GLY A 82 -11.45 -4.39 -2.95
C GLY A 82 -10.24 -4.15 -3.86
N GLN A 83 -10.21 -3.03 -4.58
CA GLN A 83 -9.07 -2.64 -5.41
C GLN A 83 -7.81 -2.42 -4.57
N HIS A 84 -7.89 -1.63 -3.51
CA HIS A 84 -6.76 -1.37 -2.64
C HIS A 84 -6.25 -2.67 -1.97
N GLY A 85 -7.17 -3.53 -1.54
CA GLY A 85 -6.83 -4.83 -0.96
C GLY A 85 -6.09 -5.75 -1.93
N ILE A 86 -6.49 -5.80 -3.20
CA ILE A 86 -5.77 -6.63 -4.19
C ILE A 86 -4.39 -6.03 -4.50
N GLU A 87 -4.27 -4.70 -4.61
CA GLU A 87 -2.98 -4.03 -4.84
C GLU A 87 -1.99 -4.29 -3.69
N LEU A 88 -2.46 -4.28 -2.44
CA LEU A 88 -1.64 -4.68 -1.29
C LEU A 88 -1.20 -6.14 -1.37
N LEU A 89 -2.10 -7.06 -1.75
CA LEU A 89 -1.75 -8.47 -1.88
C LEU A 89 -0.73 -8.71 -3.00
N MET A 90 -0.85 -8.01 -4.13
CA MET A 90 0.05 -8.13 -5.27
C MET A 90 1.50 -7.75 -4.92
N GLU A 91 1.68 -6.73 -4.09
CA GLU A 91 3.01 -6.19 -3.76
C GLU A 91 3.58 -6.80 -2.46
N ARG A 92 2.80 -7.65 -1.75
CA ARG A 92 3.15 -8.17 -0.43
C ARG A 92 4.47 -8.94 -0.43
N SER A 93 4.73 -9.78 -1.45
CA SER A 93 5.96 -10.57 -1.53
C SER A 93 7.22 -9.72 -1.65
N ASP A 94 7.10 -8.52 -2.22
CA ASP A 94 8.19 -7.57 -2.39
C ASP A 94 8.20 -6.50 -1.28
N SER A 95 7.37 -6.64 -0.25
CA SER A 95 7.21 -5.63 0.80
C SER A 95 8.46 -5.47 1.66
N PHE A 96 8.86 -4.22 1.89
CA PHE A 96 9.86 -3.85 2.88
C PHE A 96 9.47 -4.27 4.31
N PHE A 97 8.17 -4.35 4.59
CA PHE A 97 7.61 -4.67 5.91
C PHE A 97 7.16 -6.13 6.05
N LEU A 98 7.70 -7.04 5.23
CA LEU A 98 7.33 -8.47 5.25
C LEU A 98 7.32 -9.02 6.71
N PRO A 99 6.25 -9.72 7.14
CA PRO A 99 5.14 -10.29 6.37
C PRO A 99 3.98 -9.35 6.05
N GLY A 100 4.04 -8.08 6.48
CA GLY A 100 3.01 -7.09 6.21
C GLY A 100 3.37 -6.14 5.06
N ILE A 101 2.44 -5.28 4.69
CA ILE A 101 2.60 -4.28 3.64
C ILE A 101 1.86 -2.99 3.99
N ALA A 102 2.56 -1.88 3.84
CA ALA A 102 2.00 -0.54 4.02
C ALA A 102 1.34 -0.07 2.72
N GLY A 103 0.23 0.64 2.87
CA GLY A 103 -0.45 1.30 1.77
C GLY A 103 -0.98 2.68 2.14
N MET A 104 -1.52 3.33 1.13
CA MET A 104 -2.12 4.64 1.24
C MET A 104 -3.28 4.76 0.25
N ILE A 105 -4.42 5.27 0.71
CA ILE A 105 -5.53 5.68 -0.15
C ILE A 105 -5.55 7.21 -0.20
N CYS A 106 -5.45 7.76 -1.40
CA CYS A 106 -5.52 9.19 -1.66
C CYS A 106 -6.92 9.57 -2.19
N MET A 107 -7.60 10.48 -1.49
CA MET A 107 -8.96 10.93 -1.79
C MET A 107 -9.05 12.46 -1.77
N GLY A 108 -8.77 13.11 -2.91
CA GLY A 108 -8.71 14.58 -2.96
C GLY A 108 -7.57 15.13 -2.08
N THR A 109 -7.90 15.85 -1.01
CA THR A 109 -6.92 16.35 -0.02
C THR A 109 -6.67 15.38 1.13
N LYS A 110 -7.40 14.27 1.17
CA LYS A 110 -7.40 13.33 2.28
C LYS A 110 -6.56 12.10 2.00
N ILE A 111 -5.82 11.67 3.00
CA ILE A 111 -4.91 10.52 2.96
C ILE A 111 -5.29 9.56 4.07
N VAL A 112 -5.51 8.29 3.74
CA VAL A 112 -5.70 7.21 4.71
C VAL A 112 -4.53 6.26 4.57
N PHE A 113 -3.73 6.12 5.63
CA PHE A 113 -2.70 5.09 5.67
C PHE A 113 -3.34 3.75 5.99
N THR A 114 -2.81 2.71 5.36
CA THR A 114 -3.26 1.35 5.52
C THR A 114 -2.10 0.42 5.82
N TYR A 115 -2.40 -0.67 6.51
CA TYR A 115 -1.41 -1.73 6.73
C TYR A 115 -2.11 -3.08 6.67
N LEU A 116 -1.71 -3.92 5.71
CA LEU A 116 -2.15 -5.30 5.62
C LEU A 116 -1.11 -6.18 6.32
N PHE A 117 -1.50 -6.82 7.40
CA PHE A 117 -0.75 -7.92 7.98
C PHE A 117 -1.35 -9.25 7.51
N ILE A 118 -0.54 -10.08 6.86
CA ILE A 118 -0.96 -11.40 6.42
C ILE A 118 0.12 -12.46 6.64
N LYS A 119 -0.25 -13.53 7.35
CA LYS A 119 0.63 -14.68 7.56
C LYS A 119 0.89 -15.38 6.23
N GLU A 120 2.12 -15.87 6.04
CA GLU A 120 2.52 -16.60 4.83
C GLU A 120 1.56 -17.74 4.48
N SER A 121 1.21 -18.56 5.47
CA SER A 121 0.29 -19.68 5.31
C SER A 121 -1.12 -19.26 4.89
N HIS A 122 -1.54 -18.04 5.23
CA HIS A 122 -2.81 -17.50 4.76
C HIS A 122 -2.68 -16.92 3.35
N TYR A 123 -1.60 -16.21 3.05
CA TYR A 123 -1.30 -15.68 1.72
C TYR A 123 -1.26 -16.79 0.67
N VAL A 124 -0.51 -17.87 0.91
CA VAL A 124 -0.45 -19.03 -0.01
C VAL A 124 -1.84 -19.63 -0.23
N LYS A 125 -2.65 -19.79 0.81
CA LYS A 125 -4.02 -20.30 0.68
C LYS A 125 -4.91 -19.39 -0.18
N ILE A 126 -4.74 -18.07 -0.10
CA ILE A 126 -5.46 -17.12 -0.98
C ILE A 126 -5.09 -17.35 -2.43
N LEU A 127 -3.80 -17.48 -2.73
CA LEU A 127 -3.35 -17.73 -4.10
C LEU A 127 -3.86 -19.07 -4.64
N GLU A 128 -3.83 -20.12 -3.82
CA GLU A 128 -4.25 -21.47 -4.23
C GLU A 128 -5.76 -21.64 -4.35
N LYS A 129 -6.55 -21.11 -3.39
CA LYS A 129 -7.99 -21.40 -3.24
C LYS A 129 -8.91 -20.23 -3.58
N GLY A 130 -8.38 -19.01 -3.67
CA GLY A 130 -9.15 -17.81 -3.98
C GLY A 130 -10.31 -17.60 -3.00
N PRO A 131 -11.58 -17.59 -3.43
CA PRO A 131 -12.72 -17.37 -2.54
C PRO A 131 -13.02 -18.56 -1.61
N ASP A 132 -12.50 -19.77 -1.89
CA ASP A 132 -12.83 -21.00 -1.16
C ASP A 132 -11.91 -21.25 0.07
N ILE A 133 -11.42 -20.17 0.70
CA ILE A 133 -10.57 -20.26 1.89
C ILE A 133 -11.45 -20.45 3.12
N ASP A 134 -10.95 -21.24 4.07
CA ASP A 134 -11.57 -21.41 5.39
C ASP A 134 -11.63 -20.08 6.16
N ASP A 135 -12.84 -19.66 6.57
CA ASP A 135 -13.17 -18.42 7.30
C ASP A 135 -12.43 -18.25 8.65
N THR A 136 -11.77 -19.31 9.14
CA THR A 136 -10.97 -19.28 10.36
C THR A 136 -9.70 -18.45 10.23
N LEU A 137 -9.16 -18.28 9.01
CA LEU A 137 -8.01 -17.43 8.74
C LEU A 137 -8.48 -16.08 8.23
N LYS A 138 -8.19 -15.01 8.99
CA LYS A 138 -8.53 -13.64 8.60
C LYS A 138 -7.26 -12.82 8.38
N SER A 139 -7.21 -12.11 7.28
CA SER A 139 -6.29 -11.01 7.04
C SER A 139 -7.03 -9.72 7.36
N THR A 140 -6.36 -8.81 8.07
CA THR A 140 -6.95 -7.54 8.47
C THR A 140 -6.15 -6.43 7.84
N ILE A 141 -6.85 -5.54 7.14
CA ILE A 141 -6.29 -4.24 6.75
C ILE A 141 -6.63 -3.27 7.88
N LEU A 142 -5.59 -2.69 8.48
CA LEU A 142 -5.70 -1.59 9.43
C LEU A 142 -5.78 -0.28 8.67
N TYR A 143 -6.57 0.65 9.17
CA TYR A 143 -6.78 1.98 8.57
C TYR A 143 -6.56 3.05 9.63
N THR A 144 -5.89 4.13 9.26
CA THR A 144 -5.95 5.36 10.05
C THR A 144 -7.27 6.08 9.82
N ARG A 145 -7.52 7.14 10.60
CA ARG A 145 -8.44 8.18 10.16
C ARG A 145 -7.92 8.83 8.87
N PRO A 146 -8.76 9.52 8.08
CA PRO A 146 -8.32 10.34 6.97
C PRO A 146 -7.62 11.57 7.53
N TYR A 147 -6.47 11.88 6.95
CA TYR A 147 -5.69 13.08 7.22
C TYR A 147 -5.85 14.05 6.06
N ASP A 148 -6.32 15.26 6.33
CA ASP A 148 -6.35 16.32 5.34
C ASP A 148 -5.01 17.06 5.32
N TYR A 149 -4.18 16.86 4.30
CA TYR A 149 -2.87 17.50 4.25
C TYR A 149 -2.93 19.03 4.08
N MET A 150 -4.13 19.59 3.81
CA MET A 150 -4.36 21.04 3.82
C MET A 150 -4.57 21.56 5.25
N ASP A 151 -5.06 20.75 6.20
CA ASP A 151 -5.14 21.08 7.62
C ASP A 151 -3.74 21.00 8.25
N MET A 152 -3.39 22.01 9.05
CA MET A 152 -2.06 22.11 9.67
C MET A 152 -1.79 21.02 10.70
N ARG A 153 -2.79 20.61 11.49
CA ARG A 153 -2.65 19.60 12.53
C ARG A 153 -2.45 18.23 11.89
N ASP A 154 -3.29 17.90 10.91
CA ASP A 154 -3.18 16.64 10.17
C ASP A 154 -1.84 16.54 9.43
N ARG A 155 -1.41 17.63 8.79
CA ARG A 155 -0.08 17.71 8.19
C ARG A 155 1.03 17.42 9.20
N ASN A 156 0.98 18.00 10.39
CA ASN A 156 1.98 17.74 11.42
C ASN A 156 2.00 16.28 11.88
N GLU A 157 0.85 15.61 11.91
CA GLU A 157 0.77 14.18 12.26
C GLU A 157 1.35 13.27 11.17
N ILE A 158 1.17 13.60 9.88
CA ILE A 158 1.62 12.75 8.76
C ILE A 158 3.02 13.06 8.26
N LEU A 159 3.59 14.22 8.62
CA LEU A 159 4.91 14.66 8.17
C LEU A 159 6.01 13.67 8.54
N GLU A 160 5.96 13.10 9.74
CA GLU A 160 6.94 12.10 10.17
C GLU A 160 6.87 10.83 9.32
N SER A 161 5.67 10.34 9.00
CA SER A 161 5.50 9.17 8.13
C SER A 161 6.07 9.45 6.73
N PHE A 162 5.76 10.61 6.13
CA PHE A 162 6.33 10.98 4.83
C PHE A 162 7.83 11.18 4.87
N PHE A 163 8.36 11.75 5.96
CA PHE A 163 9.79 11.84 6.16
C PHE A 163 10.42 10.45 6.16
N TRP A 164 9.90 9.50 6.93
CA TRP A 164 10.42 8.13 6.96
C TRP A 164 10.28 7.43 5.61
N PHE A 165 9.17 7.60 4.90
CA PHE A 165 9.02 7.03 3.57
C PHE A 165 10.06 7.60 2.59
N GLY A 166 10.23 8.93 2.56
CA GLY A 166 11.24 9.56 1.72
C GLY A 166 12.67 9.23 2.13
N PHE A 167 12.92 9.13 3.43
CA PHE A 167 14.23 8.79 3.99
C PHE A 167 14.61 7.35 3.66
N VAL A 168 13.74 6.37 3.93
CA VAL A 168 13.96 4.95 3.59
C VAL A 168 14.08 4.76 2.08
N GLN A 169 13.30 5.51 1.29
CA GLN A 169 13.44 5.49 -0.16
C GLN A 169 14.83 5.96 -0.60
N SER A 170 15.33 7.06 -0.03
CA SER A 170 16.58 7.72 -0.47
C SER A 170 17.86 7.22 0.19
N SER A 171 17.74 6.53 1.33
CA SER A 171 18.88 6.06 2.12
C SER A 171 18.99 4.55 1.94
N ALA A 172 20.07 4.08 1.30
CA ALA A 172 20.36 2.66 1.02
C ALA A 172 20.65 1.81 2.28
N TYR A 173 19.90 1.99 3.38
CA TYR A 173 20.10 1.27 4.63
C TYR A 173 19.33 -0.05 4.65
N LYS A 174 20.03 -1.10 5.10
CA LYS A 174 19.40 -2.32 5.62
C LYS A 174 18.68 -1.95 6.92
N ALA A 175 17.38 -1.70 6.87
CA ALA A 175 16.59 -1.68 8.10
C ALA A 175 16.53 -3.11 8.65
N TYR A 176 17.23 -3.34 9.75
CA TYR A 176 17.03 -4.55 10.53
C TYR A 176 15.80 -4.31 11.40
N MET A 177 14.65 -4.82 10.95
CA MET A 177 13.46 -4.95 11.80
C MET A 177 13.81 -5.97 12.89
N PHE A 178 14.06 -5.51 14.11
CA PHE A 178 14.25 -6.40 15.26
C PHE A 178 12.89 -6.99 15.63
N GLU A 179 12.74 -8.30 15.49
CA GLU A 179 11.65 -9.03 16.16
C GLU A 179 11.89 -8.94 17.68
N VAL A 180 10.89 -8.44 18.42
CA VAL A 180 10.83 -8.50 19.89
C VAL A 180 9.91 -9.63 20.29
#